data_AF-A0A8B6ZN19-F1
#
_entry.id   AF-A0A8B6ZN19-F1
#
_cell.length_a   1.000
_cell.length_b   1.000
_cell.length_c   1.000
_cell.angle_alpha   90.00
_cell.angle_beta   90.00
_cell.angle_gamma   90.00
#
_symmetry.space_group_name_H-M   'P 1'
#
loop_
_entity.id
_entity.type
_entity.pdbx_description
1 polymer ?
#
loop_
_entity_poly.entity_id
_entity_poly.type
_entity_poly.pdbx_seq_one_letter_code
_entity_poly.pdbx_strand_id
1 'polypeptide(L)'
;MVPGQPQDREKEIWWYQVKVWSAAVVSISILSACFIVSCFVIHDNSVYGKIGNNLSELQEYERYNSCLKCFNEGRRLKDWHCCPISWSPFQSSCYFISTELKNWTDSAKNCSEMGAHLMVINTKDEQEAVVQTEKGNTS
;
A
#
# COMPACT_ATOMS: atom_id res chain seq x y z
N MET A 1 -37.96 -48.46 59.64
CA MET A 1 -37.63 -47.09 59.18
C MET A 1 -36.51 -46.58 60.07
N VAL A 2 -35.29 -46.48 59.56
CA VAL A 2 -34.11 -46.01 60.32
C VAL A 2 -33.93 -44.51 60.03
N PRO A 3 -33.71 -43.64 61.02
CA PRO A 3 -33.42 -42.23 60.77
C PRO A 3 -32.00 -42.08 60.19
N GLY A 4 -31.86 -41.37 59.06
CA GLY A 4 -30.58 -41.15 58.38
C GLY A 4 -29.56 -40.36 59.21
N GLN A 5 -28.31 -40.82 59.23
CA GLN A 5 -27.23 -40.28 60.04
C GLN A 5 -26.69 -38.91 59.54
N PRO A 6 -26.16 -38.05 60.44
CA PRO A 6 -25.62 -36.73 60.11
C PRO A 6 -24.37 -36.76 59.20
N GLN A 7 -23.64 -37.87 59.13
CA GLN A 7 -22.38 -37.99 58.38
C GLN A 7 -22.56 -38.05 56.85
N ASP A 8 -23.76 -38.40 56.38
CA ASP A 8 -24.08 -38.46 54.95
C ASP A 8 -24.28 -37.04 54.37
N ARG A 9 -24.85 -36.15 55.19
CA ARG A 9 -25.15 -34.76 54.82
C ARG A 9 -23.88 -33.92 54.56
N GLU A 10 -22.80 -34.20 55.28
CA GLU A 10 -21.51 -33.50 55.13
C GLU A 10 -20.78 -33.90 53.84
N LYS A 11 -20.89 -35.18 53.44
CA LYS A 11 -20.36 -35.66 52.16
C LYS A 11 -21.13 -35.07 50.99
N GLU A 12 -22.44 -34.97 51.10
CA GLU A 12 -23.29 -34.29 50.10
C GLU A 12 -22.94 -32.80 49.97
N ILE A 13 -22.71 -32.10 51.10
CA ILE A 13 -22.24 -30.71 51.09
C ILE A 13 -20.86 -30.60 50.46
N TRP A 14 -19.93 -31.51 50.77
CA TRP A 14 -18.58 -31.51 50.20
C TRP A 14 -18.59 -31.80 48.69
N TRP A 15 -19.38 -32.78 48.23
CA TRP A 15 -19.61 -33.06 46.81
C TRP A 15 -20.29 -31.90 46.09
N TYR A 16 -21.23 -31.22 46.74
CA TYR A 16 -21.88 -30.03 46.21
C TYR A 16 -20.89 -28.87 46.07
N GLN A 17 -20.09 -28.60 47.11
CA GLN A 17 -19.02 -27.59 47.06
C GLN A 17 -18.04 -27.92 45.92
N VAL A 18 -17.51 -29.13 45.84
CA VAL A 18 -16.58 -29.54 44.76
C VAL A 18 -17.22 -29.36 43.37
N LYS A 19 -18.50 -29.70 43.20
CA LYS A 19 -19.23 -29.47 41.94
C LYS A 19 -19.33 -27.98 41.60
N VAL A 20 -19.71 -27.15 42.57
CA VAL A 20 -19.84 -25.69 42.37
C VAL A 20 -18.49 -25.06 42.03
N TRP A 21 -17.44 -25.38 42.78
CA TRP A 21 -16.08 -24.87 42.52
C TRP A 21 -15.52 -25.38 41.19
N SER A 22 -15.78 -26.64 40.83
CA SER A 22 -15.36 -27.19 39.53
C SER A 22 -16.04 -26.47 38.35
N ALA A 23 -17.35 -26.20 38.44
CA ALA A 23 -18.09 -25.48 37.42
C ALA A 23 -17.62 -24.03 37.28
N ALA A 24 -17.31 -23.37 38.39
CA ALA A 24 -16.75 -22.02 38.38
C ALA A 24 -15.38 -21.97 37.68
N VAL A 25 -14.47 -22.91 37.99
CA VAL A 25 -13.14 -22.98 37.36
C VAL A 25 -13.23 -23.25 35.86
N VAL A 26 -14.11 -24.16 35.44
CA VAL A 26 -14.35 -24.45 34.02
C VAL A 26 -14.89 -23.20 33.31
N SER A 27 -15.85 -22.51 33.93
CA SER A 27 -16.44 -21.28 33.36
C SER A 27 -15.40 -20.17 33.22
N ILE A 28 -14.57 -19.95 34.25
CA ILE A 28 -13.49 -18.95 34.23
C ILE A 28 -12.47 -19.29 33.13
N SER A 29 -12.10 -20.56 33.00
CA SER A 29 -11.15 -21.01 31.98
C SER A 29 -11.67 -20.76 30.56
N ILE A 30 -12.95 -21.04 30.33
CA ILE A 30 -13.62 -20.79 29.04
C ILE A 30 -13.68 -19.29 28.75
N LEU A 31 -14.12 -18.46 29.70
CA LEU A 31 -14.18 -17.01 29.53
C LEU A 31 -12.80 -16.41 29.24
N SER A 32 -11.76 -16.88 29.95
CA SER A 32 -10.37 -16.47 29.70
C SER A 32 -9.93 -16.85 28.29
N ALA A 33 -10.21 -18.07 27.85
CA ALA A 33 -9.86 -18.51 26.50
C ALA A 33 -10.61 -17.70 25.43
N CYS A 34 -11.91 -17.44 25.61
CA CYS A 34 -12.70 -16.60 24.71
C CYS A 34 -12.16 -15.17 24.63
N PHE A 35 -11.76 -14.58 25.76
CA PHE A 35 -11.17 -13.25 25.81
C PHE A 35 -9.84 -13.20 25.07
N ILE A 36 -8.95 -14.18 25.33
CA ILE A 36 -7.66 -14.29 24.65
C ILE A 36 -7.84 -14.42 23.13
N VAL A 37 -8.73 -15.31 22.67
CA VAL A 37 -9.03 -15.48 21.23
C VAL A 37 -9.59 -14.20 20.63
N SER A 38 -10.51 -13.53 21.32
CA SER A 38 -11.08 -12.26 20.86
C SER A 38 -10.01 -11.16 20.76
N CYS A 39 -9.12 -11.05 21.75
CA CYS A 39 -8.01 -10.11 21.73
C CYS A 39 -7.03 -10.39 20.58
N PHE A 40 -6.69 -11.67 20.34
CA PHE A 40 -5.87 -12.06 19.19
C PHE A 40 -6.56 -11.67 17.89
N VAL A 41 -7.82 -12.06 17.67
CA VAL A 41 -8.58 -11.73 16.45
C VAL A 41 -8.71 -10.21 16.23
N ILE A 42 -8.92 -9.42 17.30
CA ILE A 42 -8.96 -7.95 17.22
C ILE A 42 -7.59 -7.37 16.89
N HIS A 43 -6.51 -7.90 17.48
CA HIS A 43 -5.15 -7.44 17.24
C HIS A 43 -4.69 -7.80 15.82
N ASP A 44 -4.92 -9.03 15.39
CA ASP A 44 -4.73 -9.52 14.04
C ASP A 44 -5.52 -8.65 13.04
N ASN A 45 -6.85 -8.49 13.19
CA ASN A 45 -7.64 -7.65 12.29
C ASN A 45 -7.19 -6.17 12.27
N SER A 46 -6.74 -5.62 13.40
CA SER A 46 -6.22 -4.25 13.48
C SER A 46 -4.87 -4.10 12.76
N VAL A 47 -3.98 -5.09 12.89
CA VAL A 47 -2.69 -5.15 12.21
C VAL A 47 -2.86 -5.45 10.72
N TYR A 48 -3.69 -6.42 10.34
CA TYR A 48 -4.01 -6.73 8.94
C TYR A 48 -4.74 -5.58 8.25
N GLY A 49 -5.68 -4.90 8.93
CA GLY A 49 -6.33 -3.71 8.39
C GLY A 49 -5.35 -2.56 8.18
N LYS A 50 -4.40 -2.36 9.10
CA LYS A 50 -3.39 -1.29 8.98
C LYS A 50 -2.30 -1.60 7.95
N ILE A 51 -1.86 -2.87 7.86
CA ILE A 51 -0.91 -3.33 6.83
C ILE A 51 -1.56 -3.32 5.44
N GLY A 52 -2.82 -3.76 5.33
CA GLY A 52 -3.57 -3.72 4.07
C GLY A 52 -3.71 -2.31 3.50
N ASN A 53 -4.01 -1.34 4.35
CA ASN A 53 -4.14 0.07 3.94
C ASN A 53 -2.79 0.73 3.58
N ASN A 54 -1.69 0.35 4.25
CA ASN A 54 -0.35 0.88 3.96
C ASN A 54 0.32 0.21 2.74
N LEU A 55 -0.08 -1.03 2.40
CA LEU A 55 0.42 -1.75 1.23
C LEU A 55 -0.13 -1.15 -0.07
N SER A 56 -1.36 -0.62 -0.07
CA SER A 56 -1.93 0.08 -1.22
C SER A 56 -1.14 1.33 -1.62
N GLU A 57 -0.58 2.08 -0.66
CA GLU A 57 0.24 3.27 -0.93
C GLU A 57 1.60 2.91 -1.56
N LEU A 58 2.22 1.81 -1.13
CA LEU A 58 3.46 1.31 -1.73
C LEU A 58 3.24 0.68 -3.11
N GLN A 59 2.12 0.00 -3.32
CA GLN A 59 1.74 -0.53 -4.63
C GLN A 59 1.56 0.58 -5.69
N GLU A 60 1.04 1.74 -5.28
CA GLU A 60 0.92 2.91 -6.14
C GLU A 60 2.28 3.54 -6.45
N TYR A 61 3.18 3.58 -5.46
CA TYR A 61 4.56 4.05 -5.62
C TYR A 61 5.43 3.14 -6.51
N GLU A 62 5.34 1.81 -6.36
CA GLU A 62 6.01 0.85 -7.25
C GLU A 62 5.46 0.93 -8.68
N ARG A 63 4.15 1.16 -8.85
CA ARG A 63 3.54 1.36 -10.16
C ARG A 63 4.05 2.61 -10.87
N TYR A 64 4.27 3.70 -10.13
CA TYR A 64 4.86 4.93 -10.67
C TYR A 64 6.34 4.74 -11.04
N ASN A 65 7.14 4.13 -10.16
CA ASN A 65 8.55 3.81 -10.42
C ASN A 65 8.75 2.79 -11.55
N SER A 66 7.81 1.85 -11.73
CA SER A 66 7.82 0.90 -12.84
C SER A 66 7.61 1.56 -14.21
N CYS A 67 7.11 2.80 -14.24
CA CYS A 67 6.88 3.58 -15.45
C CYS A 67 7.93 4.67 -15.68
N LEU A 68 9.01 4.70 -14.89
CA LEU A 68 10.09 5.67 -15.01
C LEU A 68 11.36 5.02 -15.57
N LYS A 69 11.98 5.69 -16.54
CA LYS A 69 13.31 5.37 -17.06
C LYS A 69 14.29 6.41 -16.51
N CYS A 70 15.19 5.97 -15.63
CA CYS A 70 16.24 6.81 -15.06
C CYS A 70 17.53 6.71 -15.86
N PHE A 71 18.21 7.83 -16.04
CA PHE A 71 19.49 7.96 -16.72
C PHE A 71 20.44 8.84 -15.91
N ASN A 72 21.73 8.67 -16.16
CA ASN A 72 22.78 9.47 -15.57
C ASN A 72 23.43 10.31 -16.68
N GLU A 73 23.48 11.63 -16.51
CA GLU A 73 24.08 12.55 -17.49
C GLU A 73 25.62 12.54 -17.49
N GLY A 74 26.26 11.75 -16.63
CA GLY A 74 27.70 11.52 -16.66
C GLY A 74 28.56 12.72 -16.22
N ARG A 75 27.95 13.86 -15.86
CA ARG A 75 28.68 15.05 -15.38
C ARG A 75 29.07 14.95 -13.91
N ARG A 76 28.27 14.23 -13.08
CA ARG A 76 28.55 13.88 -11.67
C ARG A 76 27.85 12.56 -11.30
N LEU A 77 28.45 11.76 -10.43
CA LEU A 77 27.91 10.46 -9.98
C LEU A 77 26.55 10.51 -9.26
N LYS A 78 26.02 11.71 -8.95
CA LYS A 78 24.78 11.91 -8.20
C LYS A 78 23.63 12.51 -9.03
N ASP A 79 23.88 12.87 -10.29
CA ASP A 79 22.88 13.55 -11.11
C ASP A 79 22.10 12.51 -11.93
N TRP A 80 21.12 11.89 -11.26
CA TRP A 80 20.15 11.00 -11.88
C TRP A 80 18.89 11.78 -12.27
N HIS A 81 18.47 11.60 -13.51
CA HIS A 81 17.23 12.15 -14.04
C HIS A 81 16.33 11.00 -14.46
N CYS A 82 15.04 11.09 -14.16
CA CYS A 82 14.07 10.07 -14.51
C CYS A 82 12.95 10.68 -15.33
N CYS A 83 12.61 10.03 -16.44
CA CYS A 83 11.49 10.41 -17.29
C CYS A 83 10.48 9.27 -17.35
N PRO A 84 9.17 9.56 -17.53
CA PRO A 84 8.23 8.49 -17.82
C PRO A 84 8.67 7.71 -19.08
N ILE A 85 8.41 6.40 -19.14
CA ILE A 85 8.91 5.51 -20.20
C ILE A 85 8.52 5.98 -21.61
N SER A 86 7.33 6.57 -21.76
CA SER A 86 6.84 7.11 -23.03
C SER A 86 7.40 8.49 -23.39
N TRP A 87 8.32 9.03 -22.59
CA TRP A 87 8.91 10.35 -22.76
C TRP A 87 10.39 10.22 -23.10
N SER A 88 10.84 11.09 -23.99
CA SER A 88 12.23 11.12 -24.43
C SER A 88 13.06 12.01 -23.50
N PRO A 89 14.13 11.49 -22.88
CA PRO A 89 15.01 12.30 -22.05
C PRO A 89 15.99 13.12 -22.89
N PHE A 90 16.15 14.39 -22.56
CA PHE A 90 17.25 15.20 -23.08
C PHE A 90 17.67 16.21 -22.02
N GLN A 91 18.95 16.14 -21.64
CA GLN A 91 19.49 16.87 -20.49
C GLN A 91 18.58 16.69 -19.24
N SER A 92 18.34 17.77 -18.49
CA SER A 92 17.53 17.76 -17.27
C SER A 92 16.01 17.82 -17.55
N SER A 93 15.55 17.43 -18.74
CA SER A 93 14.15 17.56 -19.16
C SER A 93 13.64 16.33 -19.90
N CYS A 94 12.32 16.14 -19.86
CA CYS A 94 11.61 15.03 -20.49
C CYS A 94 10.64 15.60 -21.52
N TYR A 95 10.64 15.04 -22.74
CA TYR A 95 9.84 15.52 -23.86
C TYR A 95 8.82 14.48 -24.29
N PHE A 96 7.58 14.91 -24.47
CA PHE A 96 6.50 14.11 -25.02
C PHE A 96 6.02 14.71 -26.33
N ILE A 97 5.91 13.84 -27.34
CA ILE A 97 5.46 14.19 -28.67
C ILE A 97 4.04 13.66 -28.82
N SER A 98 3.07 14.57 -28.85
CA SER A 98 1.67 14.22 -29.07
C SER A 98 1.46 13.88 -30.54
N THR A 99 0.88 12.70 -30.81
CA THR A 99 0.41 12.33 -32.16
C THR A 99 -0.95 12.94 -32.48
N GLU A 100 -1.64 13.54 -31.49
CA GLU A 100 -2.92 14.20 -31.66
C GLU A 100 -2.74 15.64 -32.19
N LEU A 101 -3.49 15.98 -33.23
CA LEU A 101 -3.59 17.34 -33.75
C LEU A 101 -4.60 18.14 -32.92
N LYS A 102 -4.12 19.13 -32.18
CA LYS A 102 -4.92 20.09 -31.41
C LYS A 102 -4.51 21.51 -31.74
N ASN A 103 -5.39 22.48 -31.49
CA ASN A 103 -5.00 23.88 -31.54
C ASN A 103 -4.01 24.18 -30.38
N TRP A 104 -3.37 25.36 -30.42
CA TRP A 104 -2.35 25.71 -29.44
C TRP A 104 -2.86 25.69 -27.99
N THR A 105 -4.05 26.25 -27.75
CA THR A 105 -4.65 26.34 -26.41
C THR A 105 -4.97 24.96 -25.84
N ASP A 106 -5.58 24.09 -26.64
CA ASP A 106 -5.93 22.73 -26.23
C ASP A 106 -4.68 21.87 -26.05
N SER A 107 -3.64 22.09 -26.86
CA SER A 107 -2.33 21.44 -26.69
C SER A 107 -1.68 21.84 -25.36
N ALA A 108 -1.68 23.14 -25.03
CA ALA A 108 -1.13 23.65 -23.78
C ALA A 108 -1.88 23.11 -22.56
N LYS A 109 -3.20 23.04 -22.64
CA LYS A 109 -4.05 22.43 -21.61
C LYS A 109 -3.72 20.94 -21.44
N ASN A 110 -3.60 20.20 -22.54
CA ASN A 110 -3.25 18.77 -22.52
C ASN A 110 -1.88 18.52 -21.87
N CYS A 111 -0.86 19.33 -22.19
CA CYS A 111 0.45 19.27 -21.52
C CYS A 111 0.32 19.50 -20.01
N SER A 112 -0.50 20.48 -19.61
CA SER A 112 -0.72 20.82 -18.20
C SER A 112 -1.44 19.70 -17.44
N GLU A 113 -2.40 19.03 -18.07
CA GLU A 113 -3.09 17.85 -17.50
C GLU A 113 -2.12 16.66 -17.28
N MET A 114 -1.05 16.56 -18.08
CA MET A 114 0.03 15.59 -17.89
C MET A 114 1.11 16.04 -16.89
N GLY A 115 0.95 17.19 -16.23
CA GLY A 115 1.94 17.74 -15.30
C GLY A 115 3.16 18.36 -15.98
N ALA A 116 3.02 18.77 -17.25
CA ALA A 116 4.07 19.36 -18.07
C ALA A 116 3.63 20.70 -18.68
N HIS A 117 4.51 21.28 -19.50
CA HIS A 117 4.23 22.49 -20.25
C HIS A 117 4.54 22.29 -21.72
N LEU A 118 3.95 23.15 -22.56
CA LEU A 118 4.29 23.17 -23.98
C LEU A 118 5.79 23.45 -24.13
N MET A 119 6.48 22.67 -24.95
CA MET A 119 7.94 22.76 -25.03
C MET A 119 8.40 24.14 -25.50
N VAL A 120 9.50 24.62 -24.93
CA VAL A 120 10.20 25.84 -25.33
C VAL A 120 11.63 25.47 -25.66
N ILE A 121 12.00 25.62 -26.93
CA ILE A 121 13.31 25.21 -27.42
C ILE A 121 14.30 26.36 -27.18
N ASN A 122 15.27 26.11 -26.32
CA ASN A 122 16.25 27.10 -25.89
C ASN A 122 17.60 26.94 -26.60
N THR A 123 17.90 25.75 -27.12
CA THR A 123 19.19 25.45 -27.76
C THR A 123 19.03 24.73 -29.10
N LYS A 124 20.06 24.85 -29.95
CA LYS A 124 20.11 24.12 -31.22
C LYS A 124 20.17 22.61 -31.01
N ASP A 125 20.93 22.15 -30.03
CA ASP A 125 21.05 20.72 -29.71
C ASP A 125 19.70 20.13 -29.25
N GLU A 126 18.93 20.89 -28.47
CA GLU A 126 17.57 20.52 -28.07
C GLU A 126 16.64 20.40 -29.28
N GLN A 127 16.67 21.37 -30.21
CA GLN A 127 15.91 21.30 -31.46
C GLN A 127 16.24 20.02 -32.24
N GLU A 128 17.53 19.71 -32.39
CA GLU A 128 17.98 18.55 -33.15
C GLU A 128 17.56 17.23 -32.49
N ALA A 129 17.61 17.14 -31.17
CA ALA A 129 17.17 15.96 -30.41
C ALA A 129 15.66 15.71 -30.55
N VAL A 130 14.84 16.76 -30.41
CA VAL A 130 13.38 16.66 -30.56
C VAL A 130 13.01 16.25 -31.99
N VAL A 131 13.61 16.87 -33.00
CA VAL A 131 13.33 16.55 -34.41
C VAL A 131 13.72 15.11 -34.78
N GLN A 132 14.81 14.56 -34.20
CA GLN A 132 15.17 13.16 -34.40
C GLN A 132 14.12 12.22 -33.78
N THR A 133 13.60 12.58 -32.61
CA THR A 133 12.60 11.80 -31.90
C THR A 133 11.27 11.76 -32.66
N GLU A 134 10.84 12.89 -33.22
CA GLU A 134 9.65 13.00 -34.10
C GLU A 134 9.73 12.01 -35.28
N LYS A 135 10.89 11.97 -35.96
CA LYS A 135 11.09 11.11 -37.13
C LYS A 135 11.05 9.62 -36.77
N GLY A 136 11.54 9.24 -35.60
CA GLY A 136 11.48 7.87 -35.10
C GLY A 136 10.06 7.39 -34.79
N ASN A 137 9.17 8.30 -34.38
CA ASN A 137 7.77 7.99 -34.05
C ASN A 137 6.85 7.91 -35.28
N THR A 138 7.32 8.37 -36.45
CA THR A 138 6.54 8.41 -37.71
C THR A 138 6.94 7.29 -38.69
N SER A 139 7.63 6.25 -38.21
CA SER A 139 8.08 5.09 -39.01
C SER A 139 7.29 3.82 -38.72
#